data_AF-A0A358NKA5-F1
#
_entry.id   AF-A0A358NKA5-F1
#
_cell.length_a   1.000
_cell.length_b   1.000
_cell.length_c   1.000
_cell.angle_alpha   90.00
_cell.angle_beta   90.00
_cell.angle_gamma   90.00
#
_symmetry.space_group_name_H-M   'P 1'
#
loop_
_entity.id
_entity.type
_entity.pdbx_description
1 polymer ?
#
loop_
_entity_poly.entity_id
_entity_poly.type
_entity_poly.pdbx_seq_one_letter_code
_entity_poly.pdbx_strand_id
1 'polypeptide(L)' 'MNIQGDLVDAQTAEKNYAPEDKWIISRVNKAAKEAKENLDKFELGLAAQRVYDFIWNEYCDWYI' A
#
# COMPACT_ATOMS: atom_id res chain seq x y z
N MET A 1 15.74 -8.74 -2.66
CA MET A 1 15.35 -7.34 -2.41
C MET A 1 16.55 -6.60 -1.81
N ASN A 2 17.51 -6.23 -2.65
CA ASN A 2 18.57 -5.30 -2.26
C ASN A 2 18.15 -3.95 -2.83
N ILE A 3 17.73 -3.04 -1.97
CA ILE A 3 17.52 -1.64 -2.36
C ILE A 3 18.93 -1.05 -2.49
N GLN A 4 19.57 -1.29 -3.63
CA GLN A 4 20.80 -0.60 -4.02
C GLN A 4 20.40 0.79 -4.53
N GLY A 5 20.09 1.66 -3.59
CA GLY A 5 19.83 3.08 -3.82
C GLY A 5 20.08 3.83 -2.53
N ASP A 6 20.73 4.99 -2.64
CA ASP A 6 20.84 5.90 -1.50
C ASP A 6 19.42 6.22 -1.00
N LEU A 7 19.21 6.10 0.31
CA LEU A 7 17.94 6.44 0.92
C LEU A 7 17.69 7.94 0.71
N VAL A 8 16.77 8.26 -0.20
CA VAL A 8 16.29 9.63 -0.40
C VAL A 8 15.30 9.99 0.70
N ASP A 9 15.32 11.26 1.10
CA ASP A 9 14.33 11.77 2.05
C ASP A 9 12.92 11.74 1.43
N ALA A 10 11.90 11.70 2.30
CA ALA A 10 10.51 11.61 1.88
C ALA A 10 10.07 12.75 0.94
N GLN A 11 10.63 13.96 1.11
CA GLN A 11 10.26 15.13 0.30
C GLN A 11 10.84 15.05 -1.11
N THR A 12 12.06 14.51 -1.24
CA THR A 12 12.69 14.23 -2.53
C THR A 12 11.98 13.07 -3.24
N ALA A 13 11.56 12.03 -2.52
CA ALA A 13 10.77 10.94 -3.08
C ALA A 13 9.41 11.43 -3.62
N GLU A 14 8.69 12.24 -2.82
CA GLU A 14 7.36 12.73 -3.18
C GLU A 14 7.35 13.59 -4.46
N LYS A 15 8.42 14.36 -4.69
CA LYS A 15 8.60 15.13 -5.92
C LYS A 15 8.82 14.27 -7.17
N ASN A 16 9.33 13.06 -7.00
CA ASN A 16 9.68 12.15 -8.09
C ASN A 16 8.62 11.08 -8.35
N TYR A 17 7.54 11.03 -7.57
CA TYR A 17 6.47 10.06 -7.79
C TYR A 17 5.74 10.28 -9.12
N ALA A 18 5.69 9.21 -9.91
CA ALA A 18 4.83 9.11 -11.08
C ALA A 18 3.34 9.09 -10.64
N PRO A 19 2.40 9.40 -11.56
CA PRO A 19 0.97 9.30 -11.28
C PRO A 19 0.54 7.94 -10.71
N GLU A 20 1.15 6.86 -11.21
CA GLU A 20 0.91 5.48 -10.79
C GLU A 20 1.37 5.23 -9.35
N ASP A 21 2.52 5.80 -8.96
CA ASP A 21 3.04 5.73 -7.58
C ASP A 21 2.08 6.41 -6.60
N LYS A 22 1.58 7.60 -6.98
CA LYS A 22 0.61 8.34 -6.16
C LYS A 22 -0.70 7.57 -6.04
N TRP A 23 -1.12 6.90 -7.11
CA TRP A 23 -2.29 6.04 -7.11
C TRP A 23 -2.10 4.88 -6.13
N ILE A 24 -1.05 4.07 -6.25
CA ILE A 24 -0.87 2.90 -5.38
C ILE A 24 -0.69 3.29 -3.90
N ILE A 25 -0.03 4.42 -3.62
CA ILE A 25 0.11 4.97 -2.26
C ILE A 25 -1.26 5.35 -1.67
N SER A 26 -2.14 5.94 -2.47
CA SER A 26 -3.53 6.22 -2.05
C SER A 26 -4.27 4.92 -1.71
N ARG A 27 -4.11 3.88 -2.54
CA ARG A 27 -4.77 2.58 -2.36
C ARG A 27 -4.28 1.85 -1.11
N VAL A 28 -2.97 1.82 -0.83
CA VAL A 28 -2.44 1.18 0.37
C VAL A 28 -2.87 1.90 1.64
N ASN A 29 -2.91 3.23 1.63
CA ASN A 29 -3.40 4.01 2.77
C ASN A 29 -4.87 3.69 3.09
N LYS A 30 -5.70 3.53 2.05
CA LYS A 30 -7.09 3.11 2.21
C LYS A 30 -7.19 1.68 2.75
N ALA A 31 -6.45 0.74 2.16
CA ALA A 31 -6.44 -0.66 2.59
C ALA A 31 -6.00 -0.82 4.05
N ALA A 32 -4.96 -0.09 4.46
CA ALA A 32 -4.46 -0.09 5.83
C ALA A 32 -5.48 0.46 6.82
N LYS A 33 -6.20 1.53 6.46
CA LYS A 33 -7.27 2.07 7.30
C LYS A 33 -8.41 1.07 7.49
N GLU A 34 -8.89 0.46 6.41
CA GLU A 34 -9.97 -0.53 6.45
C GLU A 34 -9.55 -1.80 7.22
N ALA A 35 -8.32 -2.29 6.99
CA ALA A 35 -7.77 -3.41 7.73
C ALA A 35 -7.66 -3.08 9.23
N LYS A 36 -7.20 -1.88 9.60
CA LYS A 36 -7.16 -1.42 10.99
C LYS A 36 -8.55 -1.40 11.62
N GLU A 37 -9.56 -0.86 10.93
CA GLU A 37 -10.94 -0.82 11.44
C GLU A 37 -11.50 -2.24 11.69
N ASN A 38 -11.20 -3.20 10.80
CA ASN A 38 -11.58 -4.60 10.98
C ASN A 38 -10.84 -5.24 12.16
N LEU A 39 -9.55 -4.94 12.33
CA LEU A 39 -8.75 -5.41 13.47
C LEU A 39 -9.27 -4.84 14.80
N ASP A 40 -9.63 -3.56 14.84
CA ASP A 40 -10.20 -2.90 16.03
C ASP A 40 -11.53 -3.55 16.46
N LYS A 41 -12.25 -4.19 15.53
CA LYS A 41 -13.49 -4.95 15.77
C LYS A 41 -13.27 -6.45 16.01
N PHE A 42 -12.03 -6.91 16.05
CA PHE A 42 -11.65 -8.34 16.09
C PHE A 42 -12.13 -9.16 14.89
N GLU A 43 -12.44 -8.51 13.76
CA GLU A 43 -12.85 -9.15 12.50
C GLU A 43 -11.61 -9.55 11.68
N LEU A 44 -10.79 -10.46 12.24
CA LEU A 44 -9.48 -10.84 11.68
C LEU A 44 -9.57 -11.38 10.25
N GLY A 45 -10.64 -12.11 9.92
CA GLY A 45 -10.86 -12.64 8.57
C GLY A 45 -11.06 -11.54 7.53
N LEU A 46 -11.83 -10.50 7.86
CA LEU A 46 -12.05 -9.36 6.97
C LEU A 46 -10.79 -8.49 6.85
N ALA A 47 -10.02 -8.34 7.93
CA ALA A 47 -8.73 -7.66 7.86
C ALA A 47 -7.75 -8.39 6.93
N ALA A 48 -7.62 -9.71 7.08
CA ALA A 48 -6.75 -10.53 6.24
C ALA A 48 -7.19 -10.50 4.77
N GLN A 49 -8.49 -10.63 4.51
CA GLN A 49 -9.05 -10.54 3.16
C GLN A 49 -8.75 -9.18 2.53
N ARG A 50 -8.92 -8.08 3.28
CA ARG A 50 -8.65 -6.74 2.75
C ARG A 50 -7.19 -6.54 2.33
N VAL A 51 -6.26 -7.05 3.12
CA VAL A 51 -4.82 -7.01 2.82
C VAL A 51 -4.51 -7.87 1.60
N TYR A 52 -5.08 -9.08 1.52
CA TYR A 52 -4.92 -9.96 0.38
C TYR A 52 -5.42 -9.30 -0.92
N ASP A 53 -6.61 -8.72 -0.89
CA ASP A 53 -7.20 -8.03 -2.04
C ASP A 53 -6.33 -6.87 -2.52
N PHE A 54 -5.71 -6.11 -1.60
CA PHE A 54 -4.78 -5.05 -1.98
C PHE A 54 -3.52 -5.60 -2.66
N ILE A 55 -2.89 -6.63 -2.07
CA ILE A 55 -1.63 -7.18 -2.59
C ILE A 55 -1.86 -7.78 -3.98
N TRP A 56 -2.89 -8.61 -4.15
CA TRP A 56 -3.14 -9.29 -5.43
C TRP A 56 -3.80 -8.38 -6.46
N ASN A 57 -4.97 -7.84 -6.14
CA ASN A 57 -5.83 -7.21 -7.15
C ASN A 57 -5.49 -5.74 -7.40
N GLU A 58 -4.61 -5.12 -6.60
CA GLU A 58 -4.25 -3.70 -6.75
C GLU A 58 -2.75 -3.54 -6.97
N TYR A 59 -1.91 -4.19 -6.17
CA TYR A 59 -0.45 -4.08 -6.30
C TYR A 59 0.11 -4.97 -7.42
N CYS A 60 -0.16 -6.28 -7.38
CA CYS A 60 0.39 -7.20 -8.39
C CYS A 60 -0.27 -7.07 -9.76
N ASP A 61 -1.59 -6.87 -9.82
CA ASP A 61 -2.31 -6.83 -11.10
C ASP A 61 -2.16 -5.48 -11.84
N TRP A 62 -1.99 -4.37 -11.12
CA TRP A 62 -2.01 -3.03 -11.74
C TRP A 62 -0.72 -2.22 -11.60
N TYR A 63 0.08 -2.44 -10.55
CA TYR A 63 1.22 -1.57 -10.26
C TYR A 63 2.57 -2.16 -10.66
N ILE A 64 2.79 -3.46 -10.44
CA ILE A 64 3.96 -4.19 -10.97
C ILE A 64 3.77 -4.46 -12.46
#